data_AF-A0A7S3NDJ8-F1
#
_entry.id   AF-A0A7S3NDJ8-F1
#
_cell.length_a   1.000
_cell.length_b   1.000
_cell.length_c   1.000
_cell.angle_alpha   90.00
_cell.angle_beta   90.00
_cell.angle_gamma   90.00
#
_symmetry.space_group_name_H-M   'P 1'
#
loop_
_entity.id
_entity.type
_entity.pdbx_description
1 polymer ?
#
loop_
_entity_poly.entity_id
_entity_poly.type
_entity_poly.pdbx_seq_one_letter_code
_entity_poly.pdbx_strand_id
1 'polypeptide(L)'
;RNEIEYLNSEKDKHQSQNYQKRIDDFLKSISDSERKAQDLNEELSRLNTEWQDRLLRTTRETEETIRNNENEDHVKKIEQLLVDLDKKAKELDELKRRRNEIEREVSSETSDSKDAKIETSRKELEHINRKLQEALEEKNKMYDELTQSTRELLSINETVQRNAQEIARLTQELLIFRKELEQKDKIIYDLRIILEEKRQLLAELEATLREREAEAERLRNLIAEKDAQIRDLEAQLEEANRKPPTPEPIVIEEKVEAPIEITDDVDAMLAQYINIAGCPVPIKRLGGGYYYFGTKKIFAKILNGKLVVRVGGGYMNIEEFIKTYAEQELIKVNKRRANGLDIFTGKPIDETTNKSPKGGKSPSSKSPKYISGTNAPTQLTA
;
A
#
# COMPACT_ATOMS: atom_id res chain seq x y z
N ARG A 1 -3.15 59.17 -14.55
CA ARG A 1 -3.42 58.58 -13.21
C ARG A 1 -4.73 57.79 -13.21
N ASN A 2 -5.84 58.41 -13.62
CA ASN A 2 -7.17 57.77 -13.66
C ASN A 2 -7.26 56.50 -14.56
N GLU A 3 -6.51 56.45 -15.67
CA GLU A 3 -6.52 55.30 -16.58
C GLU A 3 -5.83 54.05 -16.00
N ILE A 4 -4.76 54.24 -15.20
CA ILE A 4 -4.04 53.13 -14.55
C ILE A 4 -4.87 52.54 -13.40
N GLU A 5 -5.58 53.38 -12.64
CA GLU A 5 -6.50 52.92 -11.59
C GLU A 5 -7.69 52.14 -12.17
N TYR A 6 -8.23 52.59 -13.31
CA TYR A 6 -9.29 51.87 -14.02
C TYR A 6 -8.82 50.48 -14.49
N LEU A 7 -7.64 50.40 -15.13
CA LEU A 7 -7.07 49.13 -15.61
C LEU A 7 -6.76 48.16 -14.47
N ASN A 8 -6.30 48.64 -13.31
CA ASN A 8 -6.07 47.80 -12.14
C ASN A 8 -7.38 47.29 -11.54
N SER A 9 -8.41 48.14 -11.43
CA SER A 9 -9.74 47.72 -10.96
C SER A 9 -10.36 46.65 -11.88
N GLU A 10 -10.21 46.79 -13.19
CA GLU A 10 -10.72 45.84 -14.17
C GLU A 10 -9.96 44.50 -14.11
N LYS A 11 -8.63 44.54 -13.90
CA LYS A 11 -7.80 43.34 -13.65
C LYS A 11 -8.21 42.61 -12.38
N ASP A 12 -8.43 43.33 -11.27
CA ASP A 12 -8.84 42.74 -10.00
C ASP A 12 -10.24 42.12 -10.09
N LYS A 13 -11.15 42.77 -10.82
CA LYS A 13 -12.48 42.23 -11.11
C LYS A 13 -12.40 40.94 -11.92
N HIS A 14 -11.55 40.89 -12.96
CA HIS A 14 -11.32 39.66 -13.72
C HIS A 14 -10.68 38.55 -12.89
N GLN A 15 -9.74 38.87 -12.00
CA GLN A 15 -9.16 37.90 -11.08
C GLN A 15 -10.20 37.36 -10.10
N SER A 16 -11.01 38.23 -9.49
CA SER A 16 -12.09 37.85 -8.59
C SER A 16 -13.12 36.94 -9.29
N GLN A 17 -13.50 37.25 -10.53
CA GLN A 17 -14.38 36.40 -11.34
C GLN A 17 -13.77 35.02 -11.62
N ASN A 18 -12.46 34.95 -11.91
CA ASN A 18 -11.76 33.68 -12.11
C ASN A 18 -11.70 32.84 -10.83
N TYR A 19 -11.48 33.47 -9.67
CA TYR A 19 -11.51 32.76 -8.38
C TYR A 19 -12.92 32.26 -8.07
N GLN A 20 -13.95 33.07 -8.30
CA GLN A 20 -15.34 32.65 -8.09
C GLN A 20 -15.68 31.45 -8.97
N LYS A 21 -15.33 31.48 -10.25
CA LYS A 21 -15.55 30.35 -11.16
C LYS A 21 -14.86 29.07 -10.68
N ARG A 22 -13.61 29.17 -10.21
CA ARG A 22 -12.90 28.02 -9.63
C ARG A 22 -13.58 27.49 -8.38
N ILE A 23 -14.05 28.37 -7.50
CA ILE A 23 -14.80 27.99 -6.29
C ILE A 23 -16.08 27.26 -6.69
N ASP A 24 -16.84 27.77 -7.65
CA ASP A 24 -18.07 27.15 -8.14
C ASP A 24 -17.79 25.76 -8.77
N ASP A 25 -16.72 25.64 -9.56
CA ASP A 25 -16.26 24.37 -10.13
C ASP A 25 -15.86 23.36 -9.03
N PHE A 26 -15.16 23.83 -7.98
CA PHE A 26 -14.80 23.01 -6.82
C PHE A 26 -16.04 22.56 -6.03
N LEU A 27 -16.98 23.47 -5.76
CA LEU A 27 -18.22 23.15 -5.05
C LEU A 27 -19.06 22.13 -5.82
N LYS A 28 -19.12 22.26 -7.15
CA LYS A 28 -19.77 21.28 -8.01
C LYS A 28 -19.08 19.91 -7.92
N SER A 29 -17.74 19.88 -7.96
CA SER A 29 -16.99 18.64 -7.79
C SER A 29 -17.20 18.00 -6.42
N ILE A 30 -17.33 18.79 -5.36
CA ILE A 30 -17.63 18.29 -4.00
C ILE A 30 -19.02 17.67 -3.99
N SER A 31 -20.04 18.37 -4.50
CA SER A 31 -21.41 17.87 -4.55
C SER A 31 -21.54 16.58 -5.38
N ASP A 32 -20.85 16.51 -6.52
CA ASP A 32 -20.79 15.31 -7.36
C ASP A 32 -20.12 14.14 -6.62
N SER A 33 -19.09 14.42 -5.81
CA SER A 33 -18.41 13.40 -5.00
C SER A 33 -19.25 12.92 -3.82
N GLU A 34 -19.98 13.82 -3.16
CA GLU A 34 -20.91 13.51 -2.07
C GLU A 34 -22.06 12.63 -2.57
N ARG A 35 -22.62 12.97 -3.74
CA ARG A 35 -23.66 12.16 -4.37
C ARG A 35 -23.17 10.75 -4.70
N LYS A 36 -21.97 10.62 -5.28
CA LYS A 36 -21.37 9.30 -5.53
C LYS A 36 -21.14 8.51 -4.25
N ALA A 37 -20.70 9.17 -3.18
CA ALA A 37 -20.52 8.52 -1.88
C ALA A 37 -21.84 8.04 -1.29
N GLN A 38 -22.92 8.81 -1.46
CA GLN A 38 -24.26 8.42 -1.05
C GLN A 38 -24.76 7.21 -1.85
N ASP A 39 -24.65 7.24 -3.18
CA ASP A 39 -25.06 6.14 -4.07
C ASP A 39 -24.33 4.84 -3.68
N LEU A 40 -23.02 4.90 -3.43
CA LEU A 40 -22.23 3.75 -2.97
C LEU A 40 -22.66 3.24 -1.60
N ASN A 41 -23.05 4.12 -0.69
CA ASN A 41 -23.53 3.74 0.63
C ASN A 41 -24.90 3.06 0.57
N GLU A 42 -25.78 3.49 -0.33
CA GLU A 42 -27.06 2.84 -0.61
C GLU A 42 -26.86 1.45 -1.24
N GLU A 43 -25.93 1.32 -2.19
CA GLU A 43 -25.54 0.03 -2.78
C GLU A 43 -24.98 -0.94 -1.73
N LEU A 44 -24.06 -0.48 -0.86
CA LEU A 44 -23.52 -1.27 0.24
C LEU A 44 -24.63 -1.74 1.20
N SER A 45 -25.55 -0.85 1.55
CA SER A 45 -26.68 -1.18 2.43
C SER A 45 -27.57 -2.25 1.80
N ARG A 46 -27.89 -2.10 0.51
CA ARG A 46 -28.68 -3.08 -0.25
C ARG A 46 -27.98 -4.44 -0.30
N LEU A 47 -26.68 -4.46 -0.62
CA LEU A 47 -25.90 -5.69 -0.68
C LEU A 47 -25.88 -6.39 0.68
N ASN A 48 -25.70 -5.64 1.76
CA ASN A 48 -25.71 -6.18 3.12
C ASN A 48 -27.05 -6.84 3.48
N THR A 49 -28.19 -6.21 3.13
CA THR A 49 -29.51 -6.81 3.33
C THR A 49 -29.68 -8.09 2.49
N GLU A 50 -29.25 -8.09 1.24
CA GLU A 50 -29.32 -9.28 0.37
C GLU A 50 -28.49 -10.44 0.93
N TRP A 51 -27.29 -10.15 1.44
CA TRP A 51 -26.43 -11.15 2.09
C TRP A 51 -27.04 -11.68 3.39
N GLN A 52 -27.64 -10.82 4.22
CA GLN A 52 -28.34 -11.23 5.43
C GLN A 52 -29.53 -12.16 5.10
N ASP A 53 -30.34 -11.81 4.11
CA ASP A 53 -31.46 -12.63 3.67
C ASP A 53 -31.00 -13.97 3.10
N ARG A 54 -29.90 -13.97 2.34
CA ARG A 54 -29.31 -15.21 1.80
C ARG A 54 -28.80 -16.10 2.91
N LEU A 55 -28.10 -15.55 3.89
CA LEU A 55 -27.63 -16.29 5.06
C LEU A 55 -28.81 -16.90 5.82
N LEU A 56 -29.85 -16.11 6.09
CA LEU A 56 -31.03 -16.58 6.82
C LEU A 56 -31.78 -17.70 6.08
N ARG A 57 -31.89 -17.61 4.75
CA ARG A 57 -32.45 -18.67 3.91
C ARG A 57 -31.62 -19.95 3.99
N THR A 58 -30.31 -19.86 3.78
CA THR A 58 -29.42 -21.01 3.87
C THR A 58 -29.46 -21.64 5.27
N THR A 59 -29.46 -20.83 6.33
CA THR A 59 -29.57 -21.35 7.71
C THR A 59 -30.87 -22.13 7.91
N ARG A 60 -32.02 -21.58 7.51
CA ARG A 60 -33.30 -22.29 7.59
C ARG A 60 -33.32 -23.58 6.78
N GLU A 61 -32.82 -23.55 5.55
CA GLU A 61 -32.72 -24.74 4.70
C GLU A 61 -31.82 -25.82 5.34
N THR A 62 -30.70 -25.42 5.95
CA THR A 62 -29.82 -26.35 6.65
C THR A 62 -30.46 -26.89 7.93
N GLU A 63 -31.17 -26.07 8.70
CA GLU A 63 -31.90 -26.49 9.90
C GLU A 63 -33.03 -27.45 9.54
N GLU A 64 -33.79 -27.17 8.47
CA GLU A 64 -34.84 -28.04 7.96
C GLU A 64 -34.26 -29.36 7.42
N THR A 65 -33.12 -29.29 6.73
CA THR A 65 -32.40 -30.49 6.26
C THR A 65 -31.87 -31.30 7.43
N ILE A 66 -31.33 -30.69 8.48
CA ILE A 66 -30.87 -31.38 9.69
C ILE A 66 -32.07 -31.99 10.41
N ARG A 67 -33.19 -31.28 10.55
CA ARG A 67 -34.41 -31.78 11.19
C ARG A 67 -35.06 -32.93 10.40
N ASN A 68 -34.97 -32.90 9.08
CA ASN A 68 -35.49 -33.97 8.22
C ASN A 68 -34.49 -35.14 8.10
N ASN A 69 -33.18 -34.88 8.20
CA ASN A 69 -32.12 -35.89 8.24
C ASN A 69 -31.79 -36.34 9.66
N GLU A 70 -32.47 -35.82 10.67
CA GLU A 70 -32.37 -36.33 12.02
C GLU A 70 -32.79 -37.79 11.90
N ASN A 71 -31.80 -38.65 12.13
CA ASN A 71 -31.80 -40.10 12.01
C ASN A 71 -32.97 -40.78 12.72
N GLU A 72 -33.91 -40.06 13.33
CA GLU A 72 -35.15 -40.57 13.89
C GLU A 72 -35.87 -41.54 12.94
N ASP A 73 -36.02 -41.25 11.65
CA ASP A 73 -36.79 -42.15 10.79
C ASP A 73 -36.04 -43.45 10.50
N HIS A 74 -34.72 -43.39 10.27
CA HIS A 74 -33.89 -44.58 10.10
C HIS A 74 -33.70 -45.35 11.41
N VAL A 75 -33.54 -44.66 12.53
CA VAL A 75 -33.42 -45.24 13.88
C VAL A 75 -34.73 -45.88 14.29
N LYS A 76 -35.88 -45.20 14.13
CA LYS A 76 -37.22 -45.75 14.35
C LYS A 76 -37.46 -46.95 13.45
N LYS A 77 -37.03 -46.90 12.19
CA LYS A 77 -37.15 -48.05 11.27
C LYS A 77 -36.27 -49.22 11.72
N ILE A 78 -35.04 -48.98 12.16
CA ILE A 78 -34.16 -50.01 12.72
C ILE A 78 -34.76 -50.60 14.00
N GLU A 79 -35.26 -49.78 14.91
CA GLU A 79 -35.92 -50.22 16.14
C GLU A 79 -37.16 -51.06 15.83
N GLN A 80 -37.97 -50.65 14.87
CA GLN A 80 -39.14 -51.39 14.42
C GLN A 80 -38.75 -52.75 13.82
N LEU A 81 -37.75 -52.78 12.93
CA LEU A 81 -37.22 -54.01 12.36
C LEU A 81 -36.69 -54.96 13.43
N LEU A 82 -35.98 -54.45 14.45
CA LEU A 82 -35.46 -55.25 15.56
C LEU A 82 -36.58 -55.90 16.39
N VAL A 83 -37.65 -55.14 16.69
CA VAL A 83 -38.82 -55.66 17.41
C VAL A 83 -39.52 -56.75 16.62
N ASP A 84 -39.72 -56.55 15.32
CA ASP A 84 -40.41 -57.53 14.48
C ASP A 84 -39.55 -58.79 14.25
N LEU A 85 -38.22 -58.65 14.24
CA LEU A 85 -37.29 -59.77 14.15
C LEU A 85 -37.32 -60.63 15.43
N ASP A 86 -37.45 -60.02 16.61
CA ASP A 86 -37.65 -60.74 17.88
C ASP A 86 -38.98 -61.50 17.92
N LYS A 87 -40.07 -60.88 17.43
CA LYS A 87 -41.37 -61.57 17.29
C LYS A 87 -41.27 -62.80 16.37
N LYS A 88 -40.66 -62.65 15.19
CA LYS A 88 -40.47 -63.75 14.24
C LYS A 88 -39.57 -64.85 14.79
N ALA A 89 -38.55 -64.50 15.59
CA ALA A 89 -37.72 -65.49 16.27
C ALA A 89 -38.53 -66.33 17.27
N LYS A 90 -39.43 -65.70 18.04
CA LYS A 90 -40.34 -66.41 18.97
C LYS A 90 -41.33 -67.32 18.24
N GLU A 91 -41.95 -66.83 17.16
CA GLU A 91 -42.83 -67.64 16.30
C GLU A 91 -42.11 -68.88 15.74
N LEU A 92 -40.86 -68.71 15.29
CA LEU A 92 -40.03 -69.79 14.76
C LEU A 92 -39.78 -70.87 15.83
N ASP A 93 -39.50 -70.46 17.07
CA ASP A 93 -39.24 -71.38 18.18
C ASP A 93 -40.51 -72.14 18.60
N GLU A 94 -41.68 -71.50 18.57
CA GLU A 94 -42.97 -72.16 18.80
C GLU A 94 -43.30 -73.19 17.72
N LEU A 95 -43.13 -72.83 16.44
CA LEU A 95 -43.35 -73.76 15.32
C LEU A 95 -42.39 -74.96 15.39
N LYS A 96 -41.12 -74.73 15.77
CA LYS A 96 -40.15 -75.82 15.99
C LYS A 96 -40.59 -76.76 17.11
N ARG A 97 -41.07 -76.23 18.24
CA ARG A 97 -41.59 -77.05 19.34
C ARG A 97 -42.79 -77.89 18.89
N ARG A 98 -43.75 -77.27 18.19
CA ARG A 98 -44.94 -77.98 17.69
C ARG A 98 -44.60 -79.08 16.68
N ARG A 99 -43.67 -78.81 15.76
CA ARG A 99 -43.16 -79.80 14.79
C ARG A 99 -42.55 -81.01 15.51
N ASN A 100 -41.70 -80.77 16.51
CA ASN A 100 -41.07 -81.85 17.28
C ASN A 100 -42.08 -82.69 18.08
N GLU A 101 -43.19 -82.08 18.51
CA GLU A 101 -44.25 -82.75 19.26
C GLU A 101 -45.07 -83.67 18.36
N ILE A 102 -45.50 -83.19 17.20
CA ILE A 102 -46.21 -84.02 16.20
C ILE A 102 -45.30 -85.15 15.69
N GLU A 103 -44.01 -84.89 15.48
CA GLU A 103 -43.04 -85.91 15.04
C GLU A 103 -42.88 -87.04 16.07
N ARG A 104 -42.98 -86.71 17.37
CA ARG A 104 -43.01 -87.71 18.46
C ARG A 104 -44.32 -88.49 18.50
N GLU A 105 -45.47 -87.81 18.39
CA GLU A 105 -46.80 -88.45 18.39
C GLU A 105 -46.95 -89.43 17.22
N VAL A 106 -46.50 -89.03 16.03
CA VAL A 106 -46.52 -89.88 14.82
C VAL A 106 -45.61 -91.11 14.97
N SER A 107 -44.54 -91.01 15.76
CA SER A 107 -43.59 -92.10 15.98
C SER A 107 -44.06 -93.18 16.97
N SER A 108 -45.12 -92.95 17.76
CA SER A 108 -45.45 -93.81 18.92
C SER A 108 -46.66 -94.77 18.82
N GLU A 109 -47.44 -94.88 17.72
CA GLU A 109 -48.78 -95.53 17.80
C GLU A 109 -49.13 -96.68 16.80
N THR A 110 -50.24 -97.42 17.10
CA THR A 110 -50.93 -98.70 16.63
C THR A 110 -51.97 -98.78 15.45
N SER A 111 -52.09 -99.89 14.68
CA SER A 111 -52.48 -100.11 13.24
C SER A 111 -53.71 -99.45 12.53
N ASP A 112 -54.99 -99.47 12.97
CA ASP A 112 -56.09 -99.37 11.94
C ASP A 112 -56.98 -98.11 11.93
N SER A 113 -56.90 -97.22 12.93
CA SER A 113 -57.44 -95.83 12.85
C SER A 113 -56.37 -94.85 12.31
N LYS A 114 -55.22 -95.38 11.91
CA LYS A 114 -53.99 -94.64 11.65
C LYS A 114 -54.02 -93.85 10.38
N ASP A 115 -54.43 -94.42 9.27
CA ASP A 115 -54.10 -93.81 7.99
C ASP A 115 -54.81 -92.46 7.80
N ALA A 116 -56.05 -92.34 8.27
CA ALA A 116 -56.76 -91.06 8.27
C ALA A 116 -56.13 -90.02 9.21
N LYS A 117 -55.70 -90.43 10.43
CA LYS A 117 -55.08 -89.50 11.39
C LYS A 117 -53.64 -89.14 11.04
N ILE A 118 -52.87 -90.09 10.53
CA ILE A 118 -51.54 -89.88 9.97
C ILE A 118 -51.62 -88.95 8.76
N GLU A 119 -52.63 -89.11 7.90
CA GLU A 119 -52.83 -88.21 6.77
C GLU A 119 -53.22 -86.79 7.22
N THR A 120 -54.07 -86.63 8.24
CA THR A 120 -54.36 -85.30 8.82
C THR A 120 -53.12 -84.68 9.46
N SER A 121 -52.36 -85.45 10.26
CA SER A 121 -51.13 -84.97 10.90
C SER A 121 -50.04 -84.65 9.88
N ARG A 122 -49.93 -85.41 8.77
CA ARG A 122 -49.03 -85.10 7.65
C ARG A 122 -49.39 -83.78 6.98
N LYS A 123 -50.67 -83.55 6.69
CA LYS A 123 -51.15 -82.28 6.11
C LYS A 123 -50.90 -81.09 7.05
N GLU A 124 -51.12 -81.27 8.35
CA GLU A 124 -50.80 -80.26 9.35
C GLU A 124 -49.29 -79.97 9.42
N LEU A 125 -48.45 -81.01 9.35
CA LEU A 125 -46.99 -80.89 9.39
C LEU A 125 -46.45 -80.22 8.11
N GLU A 126 -47.00 -80.53 6.94
CA GLU A 126 -46.72 -79.82 5.70
C GLU A 126 -47.13 -78.35 5.78
N HIS A 127 -48.32 -78.06 6.33
CA HIS A 127 -48.78 -76.68 6.51
C HIS A 127 -47.88 -75.89 7.46
N ILE A 128 -47.44 -76.50 8.57
CA ILE A 128 -46.51 -75.90 9.53
C ILE A 128 -45.14 -75.66 8.89
N ASN A 129 -44.61 -76.63 8.13
CA ASN A 129 -43.33 -76.47 7.44
C ASN A 129 -43.38 -75.35 6.40
N ARG A 130 -44.48 -75.21 5.67
CA ARG A 130 -44.66 -74.08 4.73
C ARG A 130 -44.65 -72.74 5.46
N LYS A 131 -45.40 -72.61 6.56
CA LYS A 131 -45.38 -71.39 7.39
C LYS A 131 -43.99 -71.10 7.98
N LEU A 132 -43.26 -72.14 8.39
CA LEU A 132 -41.89 -72.00 8.89
C LEU A 132 -40.95 -71.48 7.80
N GLN A 133 -41.09 -71.99 6.57
CA GLN A 133 -40.32 -71.55 5.41
C GLN A 133 -40.61 -70.08 5.08
N GLU A 134 -41.90 -69.70 5.00
CA GLU A 134 -42.35 -68.31 4.77
C GLU A 134 -41.80 -67.37 5.84
N ALA A 135 -41.88 -67.75 7.12
CA ALA A 135 -41.35 -66.95 8.23
C ALA A 135 -39.81 -66.81 8.18
N LEU A 136 -39.09 -67.84 7.73
CA LEU A 136 -37.63 -67.77 7.51
C LEU A 136 -37.27 -66.83 6.37
N GLU A 137 -38.02 -66.87 5.26
CA GLU A 137 -37.82 -65.97 4.12
C GLU A 137 -38.09 -64.51 4.50
N GLU A 138 -39.19 -64.22 5.22
CA GLU A 138 -39.47 -62.89 5.76
C GLU A 138 -38.35 -62.42 6.71
N LYS A 139 -37.88 -63.29 7.61
CA LYS A 139 -36.79 -62.96 8.53
C LYS A 139 -35.51 -62.61 7.78
N ASN A 140 -35.15 -63.37 6.74
CA ASN A 140 -33.96 -63.09 5.94
C ASN A 140 -34.09 -61.77 5.20
N LYS A 141 -35.26 -61.48 4.62
CA LYS A 141 -35.53 -60.19 3.98
C LYS A 141 -35.38 -59.02 4.96
N MET A 142 -35.88 -59.15 6.18
CA MET A 142 -35.72 -58.14 7.24
C MET A 142 -34.25 -57.92 7.62
N TYR A 143 -33.43 -58.99 7.67
CA TYR A 143 -31.99 -58.86 7.89
C TYR A 143 -31.28 -58.13 6.75
N ASP A 144 -31.66 -58.40 5.50
CA ASP A 144 -31.08 -57.71 4.35
C ASP A 144 -31.41 -56.22 4.38
N GLU A 145 -32.67 -55.85 4.67
CA GLU A 145 -33.12 -54.47 4.83
C GLU A 145 -32.40 -53.77 6.00
N LEU A 146 -32.25 -54.45 7.15
CA LEU A 146 -31.51 -53.92 8.29
C LEU A 146 -30.03 -53.68 7.96
N THR A 147 -29.42 -54.62 7.23
CA THR A 147 -28.02 -54.50 6.80
C THR A 147 -27.84 -53.35 5.83
N GLN A 148 -28.78 -53.17 4.88
CA GLN A 148 -28.78 -52.04 3.96
C GLN A 148 -28.92 -50.71 4.69
N SER A 149 -29.90 -50.58 5.59
CA SER A 149 -30.11 -49.36 6.37
C SER A 149 -28.90 -49.03 7.25
N THR A 150 -28.21 -50.04 7.78
CA THR A 150 -26.98 -49.85 8.57
C THR A 150 -25.84 -49.32 7.69
N ARG A 151 -25.68 -49.80 6.45
CA ARG A 151 -24.68 -49.28 5.51
C ARG A 151 -24.96 -47.83 5.11
N GLU A 152 -26.24 -47.49 4.87
CA GLU A 152 -26.66 -46.13 4.55
C GLU A 152 -26.33 -45.17 5.70
N LEU A 153 -26.65 -45.56 6.95
CA LEU A 153 -26.29 -44.78 8.14
C LEU A 153 -24.77 -44.58 8.29
N LEU A 154 -23.97 -45.61 8.02
CA LEU A 154 -22.51 -45.50 8.05
C LEU A 154 -22.01 -44.50 7.00
N SER A 155 -22.55 -44.55 5.78
CA SER A 155 -22.19 -43.61 4.71
C SER A 155 -22.56 -42.16 5.08
N ILE A 156 -23.74 -41.94 5.64
CA ILE A 156 -24.18 -40.62 6.12
C ILE A 156 -23.24 -40.16 7.23
N ASN A 157 -22.90 -41.01 8.21
CA ASN A 157 -22.00 -40.66 9.30
C ASN A 157 -20.61 -40.23 8.79
N GLU A 158 -20.06 -40.89 7.77
CA GLU A 158 -18.80 -40.46 7.15
C GLU A 158 -18.92 -39.07 6.51
N THR A 159 -20.04 -38.77 5.83
CA THR A 159 -20.26 -37.43 5.25
C THR A 159 -20.37 -36.36 6.33
N VAL A 160 -21.07 -36.65 7.43
CA VAL A 160 -21.19 -35.75 8.59
C VAL A 160 -19.82 -35.49 9.21
N GLN A 161 -18.98 -36.51 9.36
CA GLN A 161 -17.62 -36.35 9.88
C GLN A 161 -16.74 -35.48 8.99
N ARG A 162 -16.79 -35.66 7.65
CA ARG A 162 -16.05 -34.80 6.71
C ARG A 162 -16.52 -33.35 6.79
N ASN A 163 -17.84 -33.12 6.84
CA ASN A 163 -18.40 -31.78 6.98
C ASN A 163 -17.99 -31.13 8.32
N ALA A 164 -17.97 -31.88 9.42
CA ALA A 164 -17.53 -31.39 10.71
C ALA A 164 -16.05 -30.96 10.70
N GLN A 165 -15.18 -31.72 10.02
CA GLN A 165 -13.78 -31.35 9.83
C GLN A 165 -13.63 -30.07 9.01
N GLU A 166 -14.40 -29.92 7.94
CA GLU A 166 -14.37 -28.72 7.10
C GLU A 166 -14.89 -27.48 7.86
N ILE A 167 -15.97 -27.63 8.63
CA ILE A 167 -16.47 -26.56 9.51
C ILE A 167 -15.38 -26.13 10.51
N ALA A 168 -14.66 -27.07 11.11
CA ALA A 168 -13.56 -26.75 12.02
C ALA A 168 -12.44 -25.97 11.31
N ARG A 169 -12.06 -26.37 10.09
CA ARG A 169 -11.06 -25.67 9.26
C ARG A 169 -11.50 -24.23 8.95
N LEU A 170 -12.71 -24.06 8.43
CA LEU A 170 -13.26 -22.74 8.09
C LEU A 170 -13.40 -21.84 9.33
N THR A 171 -13.76 -22.41 10.48
CA THR A 171 -13.85 -21.67 11.75
C THR A 171 -12.47 -21.14 12.16
N GLN A 172 -11.41 -21.94 12.00
CA GLN A 172 -10.04 -21.52 12.28
C GLN A 172 -9.59 -20.40 11.32
N GLU A 173 -9.90 -20.52 10.02
CA GLU A 173 -9.60 -19.48 9.03
C GLU A 173 -10.30 -18.16 9.37
N LEU A 174 -11.59 -18.20 9.74
CA LEU A 174 -12.33 -17.01 10.17
C LEU A 174 -11.73 -16.36 11.42
N LEU A 175 -11.24 -17.15 12.38
CA LEU A 175 -10.58 -16.61 13.57
C LEU A 175 -9.27 -15.89 13.23
N ILE A 176 -8.52 -16.38 12.25
CA ILE A 176 -7.29 -15.73 11.76
C ILE A 176 -7.66 -14.39 11.09
N PHE A 177 -8.62 -14.40 10.16
CA PHE A 177 -9.05 -13.17 9.49
C PHE A 177 -9.61 -12.13 10.45
N ARG A 178 -10.33 -12.54 11.50
CA ARG A 178 -10.82 -11.64 12.54
C ARG A 178 -9.67 -10.94 13.27
N LYS A 179 -8.62 -11.67 13.64
CA LYS A 179 -7.43 -11.09 14.28
C LYS A 179 -6.69 -10.13 13.35
N GLU A 180 -6.59 -10.43 12.06
CA GLU A 180 -5.99 -9.53 11.07
C GLU A 180 -6.79 -8.23 10.92
N LEU A 181 -8.13 -8.32 10.91
CA LEU A 181 -9.03 -7.16 10.90
C LEU A 181 -8.81 -6.29 12.14
N GLU A 182 -8.80 -6.88 13.34
CA GLU A 182 -8.55 -6.15 14.59
C GLU A 182 -7.17 -5.46 14.59
N GLN A 183 -6.14 -6.07 14.00
CA GLN A 183 -4.83 -5.43 13.84
C GLN A 183 -4.88 -4.25 12.87
N LYS A 184 -5.57 -4.41 11.73
CA LYS A 184 -5.75 -3.32 10.75
C LYS A 184 -6.53 -2.15 11.33
N ASP A 185 -7.55 -2.41 12.15
CA ASP A 185 -8.34 -1.36 12.81
C ASP A 185 -7.48 -0.54 13.78
N LYS A 186 -6.57 -1.19 14.52
CA LYS A 186 -5.60 -0.49 15.37
C LYS A 186 -4.68 0.42 14.56
N ILE A 187 -4.14 -0.09 13.44
CA ILE A 187 -3.30 0.70 12.53
C ILE A 187 -4.09 1.90 11.97
N ILE A 188 -5.34 1.70 11.57
CA ILE A 188 -6.20 2.78 11.07
C ILE A 188 -6.42 3.84 12.16
N TYR A 189 -6.66 3.40 13.40
CA TYR A 189 -6.82 4.30 14.54
C TYR A 189 -5.57 5.15 14.78
N ASP A 190 -4.39 4.53 14.82
CA ASP A 190 -3.11 5.22 15.02
C ASP A 190 -2.83 6.21 13.87
N LEU A 191 -3.09 5.80 12.62
CA LEU A 191 -2.93 6.67 11.45
C LEU A 191 -3.88 7.86 11.49
N ARG A 192 -5.09 7.72 12.01
CA ARG A 192 -6.03 8.85 12.18
C ARG A 192 -5.51 9.87 13.18
N ILE A 193 -4.92 9.42 14.29
CA ILE A 193 -4.30 10.31 15.29
C ILE A 193 -3.16 11.11 14.64
N ILE A 194 -2.24 10.42 13.96
CA ILE A 194 -1.10 11.07 13.28
C ILE A 194 -1.59 12.08 12.24
N LEU A 195 -2.62 11.71 11.47
CA LEU A 195 -3.17 12.59 10.44
C LEU A 195 -3.77 13.86 11.05
N GLU A 196 -4.44 13.75 12.20
CA GLU A 196 -5.00 14.89 12.91
C GLU A 196 -3.89 15.79 13.50
N GLU A 197 -2.84 15.21 14.10
CA GLU A 197 -1.66 15.96 14.55
C GLU A 197 -1.01 16.74 13.39
N LYS A 198 -0.90 16.13 12.21
CA LYS A 198 -0.36 16.79 11.02
C LYS A 198 -1.26 17.91 10.51
N ARG A 199 -2.58 17.76 10.59
CA ARG A 199 -3.53 18.83 10.24
C ARG A 199 -3.38 20.04 11.16
N GLN A 200 -3.24 19.81 12.47
CA GLN A 200 -3.03 20.88 13.44
C GLN A 200 -1.71 21.62 13.16
N LEU A 201 -0.62 20.89 12.95
CA LEU A 201 0.66 21.50 12.61
C LEU A 201 0.61 22.32 11.31
N LEU A 202 -0.10 21.82 10.28
CA LEU A 202 -0.30 22.57 9.05
C LEU A 202 -1.07 23.88 9.30
N ALA A 203 -2.14 23.84 10.09
CA ALA A 203 -2.92 25.03 10.44
C ALA A 203 -2.07 26.07 11.19
N GLU A 204 -1.20 25.64 12.11
CA GLU A 204 -0.26 26.52 12.80
C GLU A 204 0.75 27.15 11.84
N LEU A 205 1.34 26.35 10.95
CA LEU A 205 2.28 26.84 9.93
C LEU A 205 1.61 27.85 8.99
N GLU A 206 0.38 27.59 8.56
CA GLU A 206 -0.40 28.53 7.74
C GLU A 206 -0.66 29.84 8.47
N ALA A 207 -0.99 29.79 9.77
CA ALA A 207 -1.19 31.00 10.57
C ALA A 207 0.09 31.84 10.68
N THR A 208 1.23 31.20 10.96
CA THR A 208 2.52 31.90 11.02
C THR A 208 2.94 32.48 9.67
N LEU A 209 2.67 31.76 8.56
CA LEU A 209 2.93 32.26 7.22
C LEU A 209 2.12 33.53 6.94
N ARG A 210 0.80 33.53 7.23
CA ARG A 210 -0.06 34.71 7.08
C ARG A 210 0.44 35.91 7.89
N GLU A 211 0.90 35.67 9.12
CA GLU A 211 1.46 36.74 9.96
C GLU A 211 2.72 37.35 9.32
N ARG A 212 3.63 36.50 8.82
CA ARG A 212 4.86 36.95 8.13
C ARG A 212 4.57 37.66 6.82
N GLU A 213 3.57 37.22 6.06
CA GLU A 213 3.11 37.91 4.85
C GLU A 213 2.59 39.31 5.18
N ALA A 214 1.76 39.45 6.21
CA ALA A 214 1.27 40.76 6.66
C ALA A 214 2.39 41.68 7.16
N GLU A 215 3.37 41.13 7.89
CA GLU A 215 4.57 41.88 8.32
C GLU A 215 5.40 42.34 7.12
N ALA A 216 5.63 41.46 6.14
CA ALA A 216 6.35 41.80 4.91
C ALA A 216 5.65 42.92 4.13
N GLU A 217 4.32 42.91 4.07
CA GLU A 217 3.54 43.97 3.41
C GLU A 217 3.63 45.30 4.16
N ARG A 218 3.57 45.28 5.50
CA ARG A 218 3.81 46.50 6.32
C ARG A 218 5.19 47.09 6.06
N LEU A 219 6.23 46.25 6.03
CA LEU A 219 7.60 46.70 5.75
C LEU A 219 7.75 47.26 4.33
N ARG A 220 7.11 46.65 3.33
CA ARG A 220 7.09 47.18 1.95
C ARG A 220 6.45 48.56 1.89
N ASN A 221 5.32 48.77 2.58
CA ASN A 221 4.66 50.07 2.64
C ASN A 221 5.55 51.13 3.31
N LEU A 222 6.24 50.77 4.40
CA LEU A 222 7.17 51.66 5.09
C LEU A 222 8.37 52.04 4.21
N ILE A 223 8.95 51.07 3.48
CA ILE A 223 10.03 51.34 2.53
C ILE A 223 9.54 52.31 1.45
N ALA A 224 8.36 52.08 0.86
CA ALA A 224 7.80 52.96 -0.16
C ALA A 224 7.58 54.39 0.35
N GLU A 225 7.13 54.56 1.60
CA GLU A 225 6.99 55.88 2.24
C GLU A 225 8.35 56.55 2.45
N LYS A 226 9.35 55.80 2.94
CA LYS A 226 10.70 56.33 3.16
C LYS A 226 11.39 56.70 1.85
N ASP A 227 11.21 55.91 0.80
CA ASP A 227 11.70 56.25 -0.54
C ASP A 227 11.04 57.52 -1.10
N ALA A 228 9.76 57.77 -0.79
CA ALA A 228 9.11 59.03 -1.15
C ALA A 228 9.70 60.23 -0.41
N GLN A 229 9.94 60.09 0.91
CA GLN A 229 10.60 61.12 1.71
C GLN A 229 12.02 61.41 1.22
N ILE A 230 12.77 60.37 0.85
CA ILE A 230 14.11 60.52 0.28
C ILE A 230 14.03 61.32 -1.03
N ARG A 231 13.13 60.96 -1.95
CA ARG A 231 12.95 61.70 -3.21
C ARG A 231 12.60 63.17 -2.99
N ASP A 232 11.71 63.47 -2.04
CA ASP A 232 11.31 64.85 -1.74
C ASP A 232 12.48 65.66 -1.16
N LEU A 233 13.27 65.05 -0.26
CA LEU A 233 14.47 65.67 0.31
C LEU A 233 15.57 65.85 -0.74
N GLU A 234 15.78 64.88 -1.62
CA GLU A 234 16.71 64.97 -2.76
C GLU A 234 16.31 66.11 -3.70
N ALA A 235 15.01 66.25 -4.01
CA ALA A 235 14.51 67.37 -4.82
C ALA A 235 14.73 68.73 -4.16
N GLN A 236 14.49 68.84 -2.85
CA GLN A 236 14.79 70.05 -2.08
C GLN A 236 16.28 70.37 -2.05
N LEU A 237 17.13 69.34 -1.92
CA LEU A 237 18.59 69.50 -1.94
C LEU A 237 19.08 69.97 -3.32
N GLU A 238 18.50 69.42 -4.39
CA GLU A 238 18.80 69.81 -5.77
C GLU A 238 18.36 71.26 -6.05
N GLU A 239 17.19 71.67 -5.56
CA GLU A 239 16.72 73.05 -5.66
C GLU A 239 17.59 74.02 -4.85
N ALA A 240 18.03 73.63 -3.65
CA ALA A 240 18.94 74.41 -2.82
C ALA A 240 20.37 74.50 -3.42
N ASN A 241 20.80 73.49 -4.18
CA ASN A 241 22.11 73.46 -4.86
C ASN A 241 22.11 74.10 -6.26
N ARG A 242 20.98 74.66 -6.73
CA ARG A 242 20.84 75.25 -8.07
C ARG A 242 21.67 76.54 -8.22
N LYS A 243 22.96 76.41 -8.57
CA LYS A 243 23.84 77.49 -9.07
C LYS A 243 23.62 77.75 -10.58
N PRO A 244 23.88 78.98 -11.09
CA PRO A 244 23.72 79.33 -12.51
C PRO A 244 24.79 78.64 -13.41
N PRO A 245 24.53 78.52 -14.73
CA PRO A 245 25.19 77.54 -15.58
C PRO A 245 26.59 78.00 -16.02
N THR A 246 27.56 77.07 -16.01
CA THR A 246 28.81 77.14 -16.78
C THR A 246 29.29 75.69 -17.07
N PRO A 247 30.02 75.45 -18.17
CA PRO A 247 29.90 74.25 -19.01
C PRO A 247 30.79 73.07 -18.59
N GLU A 248 30.40 71.89 -19.10
CA GLU A 248 31.08 70.57 -19.16
C GLU A 248 32.59 70.63 -19.47
N PRO A 249 33.41 69.57 -19.22
CA PRO A 249 33.06 68.15 -19.14
C PRO A 249 33.82 67.32 -18.06
N ILE A 250 33.53 66.01 -17.95
CA ILE A 250 34.47 64.87 -18.09
C ILE A 250 33.68 63.58 -17.87
N VAL A 251 33.54 62.82 -18.94
CA VAL A 251 33.03 61.45 -18.99
C VAL A 251 34.08 60.53 -18.35
N ILE A 252 33.70 59.81 -17.29
CA ILE A 252 34.45 58.64 -16.83
C ILE A 252 33.61 57.42 -17.21
N GLU A 253 34.06 56.73 -18.27
CA GLU A 253 33.48 55.47 -18.71
C GLU A 253 33.66 54.42 -17.59
N GLU A 254 32.54 54.03 -17.00
CA GLU A 254 32.45 52.91 -16.08
C GLU A 254 32.58 51.60 -16.88
N LYS A 255 33.70 50.92 -16.68
CA LYS A 255 34.02 49.65 -17.33
C LYS A 255 33.27 48.53 -16.62
N VAL A 256 32.02 48.30 -17.03
CA VAL A 256 31.23 47.15 -16.57
C VAL A 256 31.83 45.87 -17.17
N GLU A 257 32.31 44.99 -16.29
CA GLU A 257 32.86 43.69 -16.66
C GLU A 257 31.81 42.81 -17.34
N ALA A 258 32.24 42.15 -18.41
CA ALA A 258 31.39 41.42 -19.34
C ALA A 258 30.55 40.30 -18.68
N PRO A 259 29.30 40.09 -19.11
CA PRO A 259 28.53 38.89 -18.79
C PRO A 259 29.27 37.63 -19.25
N ILE A 260 29.30 36.62 -18.38
CA ILE A 260 29.88 35.31 -18.66
C ILE A 260 29.14 34.68 -19.85
N GLU A 261 29.84 34.47 -20.98
CA GLU A 261 29.32 33.71 -22.12
C GLU A 261 28.99 32.26 -21.69
N ILE A 262 27.70 31.99 -21.54
CA ILE A 262 27.16 30.66 -21.29
C ILE A 262 27.41 29.83 -22.56
N THR A 263 28.39 28.93 -22.49
CA THR A 263 28.87 28.16 -23.65
C THR A 263 28.75 26.64 -23.46
N ASP A 264 28.29 26.16 -22.30
CA ASP A 264 28.15 24.74 -21.98
C ASP A 264 26.91 24.51 -21.07
N ASP A 265 26.19 23.40 -21.28
CA ASP A 265 25.02 23.00 -20.49
C ASP A 265 25.37 22.84 -19.00
N VAL A 266 26.62 22.43 -18.72
CA VAL A 266 27.14 22.36 -17.35
C VAL A 266 27.22 23.75 -16.70
N ASP A 267 27.60 24.78 -17.45
CA ASP A 267 27.69 26.16 -16.94
C ASP A 267 26.30 26.76 -16.73
N ALA A 268 25.35 26.48 -17.63
CA ALA A 268 23.97 26.93 -17.50
C ALA A 268 23.32 26.35 -16.23
N MET A 269 23.49 25.03 -16.00
CA MET A 269 23.00 24.39 -14.78
C MET A 269 23.72 24.93 -13.54
N LEU A 270 25.04 25.10 -13.59
CA LEU A 270 25.79 25.62 -12.44
C LEU A 270 25.41 27.07 -12.10
N ALA A 271 25.20 27.93 -13.11
CA ALA A 271 24.74 29.31 -12.93
C ALA A 271 23.32 29.36 -12.33
N GLN A 272 22.42 28.49 -12.79
CA GLN A 272 21.08 28.34 -12.21
C GLN A 272 21.17 27.97 -10.72
N TYR A 273 22.03 27.02 -10.37
CA TYR A 273 22.23 26.61 -8.97
C TYR A 273 22.86 27.72 -8.11
N ILE A 274 23.79 28.52 -8.64
CA ILE A 274 24.39 29.64 -7.92
C ILE A 274 23.36 30.73 -7.63
N ASN A 275 22.53 31.08 -8.62
CA ASN A 275 21.55 32.15 -8.52
C ASN A 275 20.32 31.77 -7.70
N ILE A 276 19.85 30.51 -7.78
CA ILE A 276 18.67 30.04 -7.05
C ILE A 276 19.01 29.65 -5.61
N ALA A 277 20.16 29.02 -5.37
CA ALA A 277 20.52 28.51 -4.04
C ALA A 277 21.29 29.53 -3.17
N GLY A 278 21.57 30.73 -3.69
CA GLY A 278 22.26 31.80 -2.93
C GLY A 278 23.62 31.35 -2.39
N CYS A 279 24.44 30.71 -3.23
CA CYS A 279 25.70 30.11 -2.76
C CYS A 279 26.67 31.20 -2.26
N PRO A 280 27.11 31.18 -0.99
CA PRO A 280 27.96 32.25 -0.42
C PRO A 280 29.44 32.11 -0.81
N VAL A 281 29.82 31.03 -1.51
CA VAL A 281 31.21 30.72 -1.84
C VAL A 281 31.51 31.13 -3.30
N PRO A 282 32.60 31.88 -3.57
CA PRO A 282 32.94 32.29 -4.93
C PRO A 282 33.33 31.08 -5.80
N ILE A 283 32.85 31.06 -7.03
CA ILE A 283 33.11 29.98 -8.01
C ILE A 283 33.78 30.57 -9.26
N LYS A 284 34.77 29.87 -9.82
CA LYS A 284 35.47 30.28 -11.05
C LYS A 284 35.62 29.12 -12.02
N ARG A 285 35.23 29.31 -13.28
CA ARG A 285 35.38 28.29 -14.35
C ARG A 285 36.86 28.14 -14.75
N LEU A 286 37.31 26.90 -14.90
CA LEU A 286 38.64 26.56 -15.43
C LEU A 286 38.59 25.87 -16.80
N GLY A 287 37.40 25.43 -17.23
CA GLY A 287 37.18 24.76 -18.50
C GLY A 287 37.23 23.23 -18.40
N GLY A 288 36.63 22.54 -19.38
CA GLY A 288 36.61 21.08 -19.45
C GLY A 288 35.96 20.41 -18.23
N GLY A 289 34.88 21.00 -17.69
CA GLY A 289 34.19 20.52 -16.49
C GLY A 289 34.91 20.82 -15.17
N TYR A 290 36.03 21.56 -15.17
CA TYR A 290 36.71 21.95 -13.95
C TYR A 290 36.32 23.36 -13.48
N TYR A 291 36.14 23.49 -12.16
CA TYR A 291 35.79 24.75 -11.49
C TYR A 291 36.60 24.90 -10.21
N TYR A 292 36.80 26.14 -9.76
CA TYR A 292 37.11 26.42 -8.37
C TYR A 292 35.80 26.63 -7.61
N PHE A 293 35.69 25.97 -6.46
CA PHE A 293 34.68 26.22 -5.44
C PHE A 293 35.41 26.71 -4.19
N GLY A 294 35.42 28.03 -3.99
CA GLY A 294 36.22 28.68 -2.97
C GLY A 294 37.70 28.43 -3.19
N THR A 295 38.31 27.64 -2.31
CA THR A 295 39.75 27.33 -2.36
C THR A 295 40.08 26.01 -3.04
N LYS A 296 39.06 25.21 -3.40
CA LYS A 296 39.20 23.84 -3.89
C LYS A 296 38.89 23.75 -5.37
N LYS A 297 39.74 23.03 -6.12
CA LYS A 297 39.45 22.65 -7.51
C LYS A 297 38.52 21.44 -7.52
N ILE A 298 37.41 21.55 -8.22
CA ILE A 298 36.38 20.52 -8.37
C ILE A 298 36.17 20.18 -9.84
N PHE A 299 35.61 18.99 -10.10
CA PHE A 299 35.18 18.57 -11.42
C PHE A 299 33.67 18.30 -11.39
N ALA A 300 32.93 18.96 -12.26
CA ALA A 300 31.48 18.84 -12.40
C ALA A 300 31.11 18.34 -13.80
N LYS A 301 30.08 17.52 -13.87
CA LYS A 301 29.48 17.05 -15.14
C LYS A 301 27.99 16.75 -14.95
N ILE A 302 27.27 16.61 -16.04
CA ILE A 302 25.87 16.17 -16.02
C ILE A 302 25.81 14.65 -16.10
N LEU A 303 25.06 14.02 -15.20
CA LEU A 303 24.71 12.59 -15.24
C LEU A 303 23.20 12.46 -15.04
N ASN A 304 22.53 11.79 -15.98
CA ASN A 304 21.08 11.56 -15.95
C ASN A 304 20.27 12.85 -15.74
N GLY A 305 20.66 13.93 -16.41
CA GLY A 305 20.01 15.25 -16.32
C GLY A 305 20.25 15.99 -15.00
N LYS A 306 21.12 15.49 -14.12
CA LYS A 306 21.48 16.14 -12.85
C LYS A 306 22.95 16.56 -12.83
N LEU A 307 23.22 17.74 -12.27
CA LEU A 307 24.58 18.25 -12.11
C LEU A 307 25.25 17.56 -10.91
N VAL A 308 26.38 16.90 -11.16
CA VAL A 308 27.12 16.16 -10.13
C VAL A 308 28.59 16.55 -10.07
N VAL A 309 29.15 16.54 -8.86
CA VAL A 309 30.54 16.89 -8.54
C VAL A 309 31.32 15.65 -8.14
N ARG A 310 32.54 15.48 -8.68
CA ARG A 310 33.43 14.37 -8.32
C ARG A 310 33.96 14.52 -6.89
N VAL A 311 33.83 13.46 -6.10
CA VAL A 311 34.37 13.34 -4.73
C VAL A 311 35.23 12.07 -4.61
N GLY A 312 35.93 11.90 -3.49
CA GLY A 312 36.91 10.81 -3.28
C GLY A 312 36.38 9.38 -3.45
N GLY A 313 35.05 9.18 -3.39
CA GLY A 313 34.40 7.88 -3.55
C GLY A 313 33.41 7.77 -4.71
N GLY A 314 33.27 8.79 -5.58
CA GLY A 314 32.24 8.78 -6.61
C GLY A 314 31.83 10.16 -7.10
N TYR A 315 30.56 10.33 -7.43
CA TYR A 315 29.96 11.62 -7.78
C TYR A 315 28.85 11.94 -6.78
N MET A 316 28.74 13.20 -6.38
CA MET A 316 27.75 13.69 -5.42
C MET A 316 26.90 14.79 -6.07
N ASN A 317 25.63 14.91 -5.67
CA ASN A 317 24.75 15.95 -6.19
C ASN A 317 25.27 17.35 -5.79
N ILE A 318 25.17 18.34 -6.69
CA ILE A 318 25.65 19.71 -6.44
C ILE A 318 24.98 20.36 -5.21
N GLU A 319 23.69 20.11 -4.98
CA GLU A 319 22.97 20.65 -3.83
C GLU A 319 23.52 20.14 -2.49
N GLU A 320 23.80 18.83 -2.43
CA GLU A 320 24.39 18.17 -1.27
C GLU A 320 25.85 18.60 -1.08
N PHE A 321 26.57 18.81 -2.19
CA PHE A 321 27.94 19.31 -2.19
C PHE A 321 28.04 20.72 -1.58
N ILE A 322 27.17 21.64 -1.99
CA ILE A 322 27.15 23.00 -1.46
C ILE A 322 26.82 22.98 0.04
N LYS A 323 25.78 22.25 0.46
CA LYS A 323 25.40 22.14 1.89
C LYS A 323 26.54 21.62 2.76
N THR A 324 27.31 20.65 2.26
CA THR A 324 28.37 19.99 3.04
C THR A 324 29.65 20.82 3.12
N TYR A 325 30.04 21.49 2.03
CA TYR A 325 31.37 22.10 1.91
C TYR A 325 31.39 23.63 1.88
N ALA A 326 30.24 24.31 1.72
CA ALA A 326 30.22 25.76 1.56
C ALA A 326 30.82 26.51 2.77
N GLU A 327 30.39 26.16 3.98
CA GLU A 327 30.85 26.83 5.20
C GLU A 327 32.37 26.68 5.40
N GLN A 328 32.90 25.47 5.19
CA GLN A 328 34.33 25.19 5.33
C GLN A 328 35.17 25.94 4.29
N GLU A 329 34.68 26.06 3.06
CA GLU A 329 35.38 26.78 2.00
C GLU A 329 35.31 28.30 2.22
N LEU A 330 34.19 28.82 2.73
CA LEU A 330 34.06 30.24 3.05
C LEU A 330 35.05 30.69 4.13
N ILE A 331 35.25 29.89 5.17
CA ILE A 331 36.25 30.15 6.22
C ILE A 331 37.66 30.22 5.62
N LYS A 332 38.00 29.33 4.69
CA LYS A 332 39.31 29.33 4.01
C LYS A 332 39.48 30.51 3.08
N VAL A 333 38.43 30.89 2.35
CA VAL A 333 38.42 32.09 1.48
C VAL A 333 38.68 33.34 2.31
N ASN A 334 37.99 33.52 3.43
CA ASN A 334 38.18 34.66 4.33
C ASN A 334 39.58 34.71 4.91
N LYS A 335 40.15 33.54 5.27
CA LYS A 335 41.54 33.44 5.72
C LYS A 335 42.55 33.82 4.64
N ARG A 336 42.31 33.46 3.37
CA ARG A 336 43.18 33.88 2.24
C ARG A 336 43.08 35.38 1.98
N ARG A 337 41.87 35.95 2.04
CA ARG A 337 41.65 37.41 1.91
C ARG A 337 42.36 38.19 3.01
N ALA A 338 42.25 37.76 4.26
CA ALA A 338 42.92 38.40 5.40
C ALA A 338 44.46 38.38 5.26
N ASN A 339 45.00 37.40 4.54
CA ASN A 339 46.44 37.26 4.29
C ASN A 339 46.90 37.88 2.96
N GLY A 340 46.04 38.59 2.23
CA GLY A 340 46.40 39.22 0.94
C GLY A 340 46.70 38.24 -0.20
N LEU A 341 46.19 37.00 -0.12
CA LEU A 341 46.42 35.94 -1.11
C LEU A 341 45.23 35.83 -2.07
N ASP A 342 45.51 35.52 -3.34
CA ASP A 342 44.49 35.21 -4.33
C ASP A 342 43.62 34.02 -3.86
N ILE A 343 42.31 34.22 -3.92
CA ILE A 343 41.32 33.32 -3.31
C ILE A 343 41.38 31.92 -3.93
N PHE A 344 41.65 31.82 -5.23
CA PHE A 344 41.59 30.57 -6.00
C PHE A 344 42.93 29.85 -6.05
N THR A 345 44.01 30.60 -6.25
CA THR A 345 45.36 30.06 -6.48
C THR A 345 46.24 30.06 -5.23
N GLY A 346 45.88 30.84 -4.19
CA GLY A 346 46.62 30.93 -2.94
C GLY A 346 48.02 31.56 -3.09
N LYS A 347 48.26 32.30 -4.18
CA LYS A 347 49.50 33.04 -4.42
C LYS A 347 49.36 34.49 -3.95
N PRO A 348 50.46 35.19 -3.60
CA PRO A 348 50.41 36.63 -3.36
C PRO A 348 49.90 37.34 -4.62
N ILE A 349 49.05 38.34 -4.44
CA ILE A 349 48.53 39.16 -5.55
C ILE A 349 49.65 40.11 -5.98
N ASP A 350 50.54 39.67 -6.88
CA ASP A 350 51.53 40.53 -7.52
C ASP A 350 50.87 41.32 -8.65
N GLU A 351 50.77 42.64 -8.48
CA GLU A 351 50.58 43.57 -9.59
C GLU A 351 51.85 43.57 -10.45
N THR A 352 51.88 42.80 -11.53
CA THR A 352 52.29 43.23 -12.88
C THR A 352 52.61 42.07 -13.85
N THR A 353 52.03 42.18 -15.04
CA THR A 353 52.48 41.67 -16.35
C THR A 353 52.21 40.21 -16.77
N ASN A 354 51.23 40.11 -17.67
CA ASN A 354 51.23 39.35 -18.93
C ASN A 354 52.60 38.77 -19.34
N LYS A 355 52.66 37.44 -19.50
CA LYS A 355 53.49 36.75 -20.52
C LYS A 355 53.07 35.28 -20.65
N SER A 356 52.50 34.92 -21.81
CA SER A 356 52.57 33.56 -22.34
C SER A 356 54.03 33.19 -22.63
N PRO A 357 54.46 31.92 -22.45
CA PRO A 357 54.91 31.20 -23.65
C PRO A 357 54.69 29.66 -23.65
N LYS A 358 54.32 29.19 -24.85
CA LYS A 358 54.81 28.03 -25.63
C LYS A 358 55.56 26.88 -24.92
N GLY A 359 55.10 25.66 -25.22
CA GLY A 359 55.89 24.66 -25.97
C GLY A 359 56.80 23.70 -25.20
N GLY A 360 56.37 22.44 -25.13
CA GLY A 360 57.20 21.24 -25.36
C GLY A 360 58.19 20.79 -24.27
N LYS A 361 57.97 19.59 -23.72
CA LYS A 361 58.86 18.41 -23.86
C LYS A 361 58.42 17.29 -22.90
N SER A 362 58.26 16.09 -23.46
CA SER A 362 58.29 14.81 -22.71
C SER A 362 59.68 14.57 -22.11
N PRO A 363 59.77 13.83 -20.99
CA PRO A 363 60.46 12.53 -21.02
C PRO A 363 59.73 11.47 -20.15
N SER A 364 59.46 10.30 -20.72
CA SER A 364 60.20 9.04 -20.51
C SER A 364 59.90 8.30 -19.20
N SER A 365 59.29 7.12 -19.39
CA SER A 365 59.59 5.83 -18.73
C SER A 365 59.75 5.77 -17.21
N LYS A 366 58.82 5.05 -16.57
CA LYS A 366 59.11 3.91 -15.69
C LYS A 366 57.81 3.13 -15.36
N SER A 367 57.61 2.03 -16.08
CA SER A 367 57.07 0.78 -15.50
C SER A 367 58.12 0.22 -14.51
N PRO A 368 57.85 -0.75 -13.60
CA PRO A 368 56.79 -1.78 -13.66
C PRO A 368 56.15 -2.18 -12.30
N LYS A 369 55.01 -2.88 -12.34
CA LYS A 369 54.90 -4.29 -11.93
C LYS A 369 53.44 -4.76 -11.96
N TYR A 370 53.21 -5.71 -12.85
CA TYR A 370 52.13 -6.69 -12.78
C TYR A 370 52.23 -7.48 -11.46
N ILE A 371 51.11 -7.60 -10.74
CA ILE A 371 50.77 -8.82 -10.01
C ILE A 371 49.37 -9.23 -10.45
N SER A 372 49.36 -10.35 -11.18
CA SER A 372 48.23 -11.18 -11.51
C SER A 372 47.53 -11.74 -10.27
N GLY A 373 46.21 -11.83 -10.28
CA GLY A 373 45.45 -12.49 -9.23
C GLY A 373 43.96 -12.54 -9.52
N THR A 374 43.59 -13.33 -10.52
CA THR A 374 42.25 -13.88 -10.73
C THR A 374 41.78 -14.62 -9.47
N ASN A 375 40.52 -14.40 -9.04
CA ASN A 375 39.50 -15.44 -8.86
C ASN A 375 38.28 -14.90 -8.08
N ALA A 376 37.13 -14.91 -8.74
CA ALA A 376 35.83 -15.23 -8.13
C ALA A 376 35.50 -16.69 -8.55
N PRO A 377 34.36 -17.31 -8.17
CA PRO A 377 33.46 -17.11 -7.01
C PRO A 377 33.20 -18.45 -6.27
N THR A 378 32.62 -18.41 -5.06
CA THR A 378 31.82 -19.56 -4.59
C THR A 378 30.66 -19.10 -3.71
N GLN A 379 29.44 -19.34 -4.22
CA GLN A 379 28.24 -19.52 -3.42
C GLN A 379 28.37 -20.81 -2.60
N LEU A 380 27.85 -20.85 -1.37
CA LEU A 380 27.14 -22.02 -0.89
C LEU A 380 26.32 -21.68 0.35
N THR A 381 25.03 -21.98 0.20
CA THR A 381 24.00 -22.24 1.18
C THR A 381 24.43 -23.18 2.31
N ALA A 382 23.94 -22.89 3.51
CA ALA A 382 23.25 -23.84 4.40
C ALA A 382 22.28 -23.06 5.28
#